data_AF-A0A1B8Y8F4-F1
#
_entry.id   AF-A0A1B8Y8F4-F1
#
_cell.length_a   1.000
_cell.length_b   1.000
_cell.length_c   1.000
_cell.angle_alpha   90.00
_cell.angle_beta   90.00
_cell.angle_gamma   90.00
#
_symmetry.space_group_name_H-M   'P 1'
#
loop_
_entity.id
_entity.type
_entity.pdbx_description
1 polymer ?
#
loop_
_entity_poly.entity_id
_entity_poly.type
_entity_poly.pdbx_seq_one_letter_code
_entity_poly.pdbx_strand_id
1 'polypeptide(L)' 'MGKKDKNEERKERILNLTLEIIYLLTGEGYVIPKKKSPTVGLGALHAPGSVIQKENDKKILELISNIIQLLTGE' A
#
# COMPACT_ATOMS: atom_id res chain seq x y z
N MET A 1 11.89 23.59 11.81
CA MET A 1 11.31 22.44 11.07
C MET A 1 12.39 21.89 10.16
N GLY A 2 12.94 20.70 10.42
CA GLY A 2 14.04 20.13 9.62
C GLY A 2 13.53 19.67 8.25
N LYS A 3 14.26 19.99 7.18
CA LYS A 3 13.95 19.51 5.82
C LYS A 3 14.02 17.98 5.84
N LYS A 4 12.92 17.30 5.51
CA LYS A 4 12.91 15.83 5.34
C LYS A 4 13.85 15.50 4.18
N ASP A 5 14.68 14.48 4.35
CA ASP A 5 15.60 14.05 3.31
C ASP A 5 14.81 13.59 2.07
N LYS A 6 15.26 13.99 0.87
CA LYS A 6 14.58 13.68 -0.39
C LYS A 6 14.44 12.17 -0.63
N ASN A 7 15.37 11.35 -0.11
CA ASN A 7 15.28 9.90 -0.21
C ASN A 7 14.25 9.35 0.77
N GLU A 8 14.15 9.90 1.98
CA GLU A 8 13.12 9.49 2.94
C GLU A 8 11.71 9.81 2.43
N GLU A 9 11.51 10.97 1.80
CA GLU A 9 10.25 11.31 1.15
C GLU A 9 9.93 10.35 -0.02
N ARG A 10 10.94 10.00 -0.83
CA ARG A 10 10.78 9.05 -1.93
C ARG A 10 10.36 7.66 -1.44
N LYS A 11 11.00 7.17 -0.38
CA LYS A 11 10.66 5.88 0.25
C LYS A 11 9.24 5.87 0.80
N GLU A 12 8.82 6.96 1.45
CA GLU A 12 7.46 7.11 1.98
C GLU A 12 6.42 7.11 0.86
N ARG A 13 6.70 7.79 -0.26
CA ARG A 13 5.84 7.76 -1.46
C ARG A 13 5.72 6.35 -2.04
N ILE A 14 6.83 5.64 -2.21
CA ILE A 14 6.82 4.24 -2.69
C ILE A 14 6.00 3.34 -1.76
N LEU A 15 6.18 3.50 -0.44
CA LEU A 15 5.44 2.74 0.56
C LEU A 15 3.93 3.02 0.47
N ASN A 16 3.52 4.28 0.35
CA ASN A 16 2.11 4.65 0.24
C ASN A 16 1.45 4.09 -1.02
N LEU A 17 2.13 4.19 -2.18
CA LEU A 17 1.63 3.60 -3.44
C LEU A 17 1.49 2.08 -3.33
N THR A 18 2.43 1.42 -2.65
CA THR A 18 2.38 -0.03 -2.42
C THR A 18 1.19 -0.44 -1.53
N LEU A 19 0.91 0.32 -0.48
CA LEU A 19 -0.24 0.07 0.40
C LEU A 19 -1.56 0.27 -0.35
N GLU A 20 -1.64 1.25 -1.25
CA GLU A 20 -2.81 1.48 -2.10
C GLU A 20 -3.03 0.32 -3.07
N ILE A 21 -1.97 -0.22 -3.70
CA ILE A 21 -2.08 -1.42 -4.54
C ILE A 21 -2.61 -2.62 -3.74
N ILE A 22 -2.10 -2.84 -2.52
CA ILE A 22 -2.60 -3.93 -1.66
C ILE A 22 -4.09 -3.73 -1.37
N TYR A 23 -4.51 -2.52 -0.99
CA TYR A 23 -5.91 -2.21 -0.73
C TYR A 23 -6.80 -2.43 -1.97
N LEU A 24 -6.35 -2.02 -3.16
CA LEU A 24 -7.10 -2.22 -4.40
C LEU A 24 -7.23 -3.69 -4.81
N LEU A 25 -6.24 -4.53 -4.45
CA LEU A 25 -6.23 -5.96 -4.75
C LEU A 25 -7.04 -6.79 -3.74
N THR A 26 -6.99 -6.43 -2.46
CA THR A 26 -7.60 -7.24 -1.39
C THR A 26 -8.92 -6.67 -0.88
N GLY A 27 -9.19 -5.39 -1.10
CA GLY A 27 -10.28 -4.66 -0.44
C GLY A 27 -10.03 -4.42 1.05
N GLU A 28 -8.87 -4.82 1.57
CA GLU A 28 -8.51 -4.75 2.98
C GLU A 28 -7.36 -3.75 3.21
N GLY A 29 -7.47 -2.92 4.25
CA GLY A 29 -6.39 -2.01 4.62
C GLY A 29 -5.21 -2.77 5.22
N TYR A 30 -4.03 -2.68 4.61
CA TYR A 30 -2.81 -3.31 5.16
C TYR A 30 -2.30 -2.54 6.38
N VAL A 31 -2.42 -3.13 7.56
CA VAL A 31 -1.86 -2.58 8.81
C VAL A 31 -0.43 -3.08 8.97
N ILE A 32 0.56 -2.17 8.91
CA ILE A 32 1.96 -2.52 9.19
C ILE A 32 2.07 -2.96 10.66
N PRO A 33 2.38 -4.23 10.96
CA PRO A 33 2.51 -4.68 12.33
C PRO A 33 3.75 -4.01 12.95
N LYS A 34 3.55 -3.10 13.90
CA LYS A 34 4.65 -2.62 14.74
C LYS A 34 5.15 -3.82 15.57
N LYS A 35 6.48 -4.03 15.60
CA LYS A 35 7.16 -5.21 16.18
C LYS A 35 6.47 -5.80 17.42
N LYS A 36 6.05 -7.07 17.26
CA LYS A 36 5.79 -8.15 18.24
C LYS A 36 5.43 -7.75 19.68
N SER A 37 4.14 -7.73 19.97
CA SER A 37 3.58 -8.34 21.18
C SER A 37 2.54 -9.38 20.76
N PRO A 38 2.57 -10.62 21.28
CA PRO A 38 1.56 -11.61 20.94
C PRO A 38 0.37 -11.40 21.87
N THR A 39 -0.58 -10.57 21.44
CA THR A 39 -1.91 -10.58 22.05
C THR A 39 -2.91 -10.91 20.96
N VAL A 40 -3.32 -12.17 20.99
CA VAL A 40 -4.51 -12.72 20.34
C VAL A 40 -5.72 -11.82 20.58
N GLY A 41 -6.50 -11.57 19.53
CA GLY A 41 -7.93 -11.29 19.69
C GLY A 41 -8.50 -10.20 18.78
N LEU A 42 -9.51 -10.64 18.03
CA LEU A 42 -10.61 -9.86 17.43
C LEU A 42 -10.25 -9.11 16.14
N GLY A 43 -10.92 -9.32 15.02
CA GLY A 43 -12.18 -10.03 14.81
C GLY A 43 -12.44 -10.25 13.33
N ALA A 44 -13.33 -11.21 13.08
CA ALA A 44 -14.10 -11.37 11.86
C ALA A 44 -13.36 -11.08 10.55
N LEU A 45 -12.79 -12.14 9.96
CA LEU A 45 -12.68 -12.29 8.52
C LEU A 45 -14.10 -12.29 7.92
N HIS A 46 -14.77 -11.14 7.96
CA HIS A 46 -15.84 -10.84 7.04
C HIS A 46 -15.13 -10.67 5.70
N ALA A 47 -15.24 -11.66 4.84
CA ALA A 47 -14.92 -11.51 3.42
C ALA A 47 -16.22 -11.06 2.72
N PRO A 48 -16.55 -9.75 2.66
CA PRO A 48 -17.56 -9.31 1.72
C PRO A 48 -16.92 -9.31 0.34
N GLY A 49 -17.14 -10.40 -0.39
CA GLY A 49 -17.13 -10.42 -1.84
C GLY A 49 -15.78 -10.16 -2.49
N SER A 50 -15.21 -11.23 -3.04
CA SER A 50 -14.28 -11.17 -4.17
C SER A 50 -14.99 -10.52 -5.38
N VAL A 51 -15.16 -9.20 -5.31
CA VAL A 51 -15.34 -8.35 -6.47
C VAL A 51 -14.04 -7.60 -6.57
N ILE A 52 -13.02 -8.28 -7.12
CA ILE A 52 -11.89 -7.58 -7.73
C ILE A 52 -12.54 -6.76 -8.84
N GLN A 53 -12.81 -5.50 -8.49
CA GLN A 53 -13.44 -4.52 -9.36
C GLN A 53 -12.50 -4.36 -10.55
N LYS A 54 -12.91 -4.87 -11.73
CA LYS A 54 -12.11 -4.82 -12.96
C LYS A 54 -11.70 -3.38 -13.32
N GLU A 55 -12.40 -2.38 -12.77
CA GLU A 55 -11.97 -0.97 -12.85
C GLU A 55 -10.65 -0.64 -12.13
N ASN A 56 -10.20 -1.45 -11.17
CA ASN A 56 -8.97 -1.22 -10.42
C ASN A 56 -7.71 -1.58 -11.21
N ASP A 57 -7.79 -2.45 -12.22
CA ASP A 57 -6.63 -2.92 -13.00
C ASP A 57 -5.86 -1.74 -13.62
N LYS A 58 -6.58 -0.79 -14.21
CA LYS A 58 -5.98 0.41 -14.81
C LYS A 58 -5.28 1.28 -13.75
N LYS A 59 -5.90 1.41 -12.57
CA LYS A 59 -5.33 2.18 -11.46
C LYS A 59 -4.08 1.49 -10.90
N ILE A 60 -4.11 0.18 -10.74
CA ILE A 60 -2.96 -0.61 -10.29
C ILE A 60 -1.79 -0.46 -11.27
N LEU A 61 -2.05 -0.53 -12.59
CA LEU A 61 -1.02 -0.31 -13.60
C LEU A 61 -0.40 1.09 -13.52
N GLU A 62 -1.21 2.13 -13.30
CA GLU A 62 -0.72 3.51 -13.11
C GLU A 62 0.15 3.64 -11.85
N LEU A 63 -0.29 3.06 -10.73
CA LEU A 63 0.49 3.07 -9.48
C LEU A 63 1.82 2.32 -9.63
N ILE A 64 1.85 1.18 -10.34
CA ILE A 64 3.08 0.45 -10.67
C ILE A 64 4.02 1.32 -11.51
N SER A 65 3.50 1.99 -12.55
CA SER A 65 4.29 2.92 -13.37
C SER A 65 4.91 4.03 -12.52
N ASN A 66 4.15 4.62 -11.60
CA ASN A 66 4.64 5.66 -10.69
C ASN A 66 5.73 5.14 -9.75
N ILE A 67 5.60 3.91 -9.23
CA ILE A 67 6.64 3.27 -8.43
C ILE A 67 7.92 3.07 -9.26
N ILE A 68 7.81 2.61 -10.50
CA ILE A 68 8.96 2.42 -11.40
C ILE A 68 9.69 3.74 -11.59
N GLN A 69 9.00 4.83 -11.94
CA GLN A 69 9.60 6.16 -12.10
C GLN A 69 10.33 6.64 -10.83
N LEU A 70 9.71 6.46 -9.67
CA LEU A 70 10.34 6.82 -8.38
C LEU A 70 11.58 5.96 -8.07
N LEU A 71 11.61 4.71 -8.52
CA LEU A 71 12.75 3.81 -8.34
C LEU A 71 13.88 4.08 -9.33
N THR A 72 13.54 4.38 -10.59
CA THR A 72 14.50 4.69 -11.65
C THR A 72 15.05 6.11 -11.55
N GLY A 73 14.33 7.01 -10.86
CA GLY A 73 14.71 8.42 -10.74
C GLY A 73 14.45 9.23 -12.01
N GLU A 74 13.59 8.72 -12.89
CA GLU A 74 13.08 9.41 -14.08
C GLU A 74 12.04 10.50 -13.73
#